data_AF-A0A5N5KV31-F1
#
_entry.id   AF-A0A5N5KV31-F1
#
_cell.length_a   1.000
_cell.length_b   1.000
_cell.length_c   1.000
_cell.angle_alpha   90.00
_cell.angle_beta   90.00
_cell.angle_gamma   90.00
#
_symmetry.space_group_name_H-M   'P 1'
#
loop_
_entity.id
_entity.type
_entity.pdbx_description
1 polymer ?
#
loop_
_entity_poly.entity_id
_entity_poly.type
_entity_poly.pdbx_seq_one_letter_code
_entity_poly.pdbx_strand_id
1 'polypeptide(L)'
;MASKSTALWARAVDYFSRHNYIVILPYDFFPWRLKRLEIFSFGVNNLGGTIPPSIFNLSTLTGFAVPVNQLHGTLPPDLGHTLPNLEILLVHTNRFSGLIPMTISNASNLSNVNLGYNFFTGKIPSLGSLPNLRVLSINYNDLGSGQDDDLSFLYPLENNTVLEIFEVGANHLGGVLPEILGNFSKNLWRMGFGKNQIRGTIPDGIGNLVSLAVLALESNQLGGMIPSSIEVVEPTLLREDVESSIHSSHRMNHTETGKTLECLVSIIKIGVACSVELPRERIDIGSVVAELHRVRDILSGTRIRGQHEYVSVLELITLPNEEFSS
;
A
#
# COMPACT_ATOMS: atom_id res chain seq x y z
N MET A 1 30.15 -26.62 21.31
CA MET A 1 29.19 -26.09 22.32
C MET A 1 28.39 -24.85 21.87
N ALA A 2 28.72 -24.21 20.75
CA ALA A 2 28.08 -22.96 20.31
C ALA A 2 26.64 -23.10 19.72
N SER A 3 26.17 -24.30 19.38
CA SER A 3 24.86 -24.52 18.72
C SER A 3 23.66 -24.57 19.67
N LYS A 4 23.85 -24.99 20.92
CA LYS A 4 22.76 -25.05 21.92
C LYS A 4 22.34 -23.66 22.39
N SER A 5 23.28 -22.72 22.47
CA SER A 5 23.05 -21.33 22.88
C SER A 5 22.18 -20.55 21.86
N THR A 6 22.40 -20.73 20.56
CA THR A 6 21.60 -20.06 19.51
C THR A 6 20.16 -20.57 19.46
N ALA A 7 19.95 -21.88 19.67
CA ALA A 7 18.62 -22.48 19.73
C ALA A 7 17.83 -22.07 20.98
N LEU A 8 18.52 -21.89 22.11
CA LEU A 8 17.93 -21.33 23.33
C LEU A 8 17.52 -19.86 23.15
N TRP A 9 18.24 -19.09 22.35
CA TRP A 9 17.91 -17.69 22.08
C TRP A 9 16.77 -17.50 21.07
N ALA A 10 16.72 -18.28 19.99
CA ALA A 10 15.55 -18.29 19.11
C ALA A 10 14.28 -18.66 19.89
N ARG A 11 14.39 -19.60 20.85
CA ARG A 11 13.32 -19.95 21.78
C ARG A 11 13.02 -18.86 22.81
N ALA A 12 14.02 -18.14 23.30
CA ALA A 12 13.82 -17.04 24.25
C ALA A 12 13.13 -15.84 23.58
N VAL A 13 13.55 -15.47 22.36
CA VAL A 13 12.90 -14.41 21.57
C VAL A 13 11.48 -14.83 21.21
N ASP A 14 11.25 -16.06 20.71
CA ASP A 14 9.91 -16.61 20.48
C ASP A 14 9.05 -16.63 21.76
N TYR A 15 9.64 -16.96 22.91
CA TYR A 15 8.97 -16.94 24.21
C TYR A 15 8.58 -15.52 24.65
N PHE A 16 9.49 -14.54 24.58
CA PHE A 16 9.21 -13.16 24.99
C PHE A 16 8.24 -12.47 24.02
N SER A 17 8.34 -12.76 22.72
CA SER A 17 7.40 -12.35 21.68
C SER A 17 5.98 -12.84 21.94
N ARG A 18 5.80 -14.10 22.36
CA ARG A 18 4.48 -14.68 22.69
C ARG A 18 3.85 -14.11 23.96
N HIS A 19 4.64 -13.47 24.83
CA HIS A 19 4.18 -12.96 26.12
C HIS A 19 4.22 -11.43 26.24
N ASN A 20 4.33 -10.71 25.11
CA ASN A 20 4.25 -9.24 25.04
C ASN A 20 5.34 -8.49 25.85
N TYR A 21 6.47 -9.11 26.14
CA TYR A 21 7.60 -8.45 26.79
C TYR A 21 8.39 -7.60 25.77
N ILE A 22 8.77 -6.38 26.15
CA ILE A 22 9.67 -5.54 25.36
C ILE A 22 11.05 -6.22 25.32
N VAL A 23 11.48 -6.69 24.15
CA VAL A 23 12.85 -7.18 23.95
C VAL A 23 13.69 -6.01 23.45
N ILE A 24 14.60 -5.53 24.29
CA ILE A 24 15.61 -4.54 23.92
C ILE A 24 16.79 -5.30 23.32
N LEU A 25 17.13 -5.03 22.05
CA LEU A 25 18.33 -5.59 21.42
C LEU A 25 19.58 -4.89 21.99
N PRO A 26 20.47 -5.57 22.73
CA PRO A 26 21.66 -4.93 23.31
C PRO A 26 22.68 -4.55 22.23
N TYR A 27 23.34 -3.40 22.39
CA TYR A 27 24.35 -2.86 21.47
C TYR A 27 25.56 -3.80 21.24
N ASP A 28 25.90 -4.65 22.21
CA ASP A 28 27.16 -5.42 22.20
C ASP A 28 27.02 -6.89 21.75
N PHE A 29 25.85 -7.32 21.29
CA PHE A 29 25.54 -8.76 21.21
C PHE A 29 25.96 -9.47 19.90
N PHE A 30 26.34 -8.73 18.85
CA PHE A 30 26.43 -9.29 17.50
C PHE A 30 27.81 -9.43 16.83
N PRO A 31 28.99 -9.10 17.41
CA PRO A 31 30.06 -8.68 16.53
C PRO A 31 30.68 -9.78 15.63
N TRP A 32 30.46 -11.10 15.82
CA TRP A 32 31.22 -12.09 15.03
C TRP A 32 30.53 -13.39 14.57
N ARG A 33 29.24 -13.65 14.84
CA ARG A 33 28.69 -15.03 14.66
C ARG A 33 27.73 -15.27 13.49
N LEU A 34 27.21 -14.24 12.83
CA LEU A 34 26.17 -14.37 11.81
C LEU A 34 26.63 -13.99 10.39
N LYS A 35 27.86 -14.35 10.02
CA LYS A 35 28.47 -14.03 8.70
C LYS A 35 27.81 -14.68 7.48
N ARG A 36 26.79 -15.51 7.69
CA ARG A 36 26.01 -16.19 6.63
C ARG A 36 24.52 -15.82 6.70
N LEU A 37 24.19 -14.76 7.44
CA LEU A 37 22.80 -14.35 7.55
C LEU A 37 22.38 -13.68 6.24
N GLU A 38 21.43 -14.31 5.57
CA GLU A 38 20.86 -13.80 4.32
C GLU A 38 19.54 -13.07 4.58
N ILE A 39 18.74 -13.55 5.54
CA ILE A 39 17.45 -12.95 5.89
C ILE A 39 17.41 -12.62 7.37
N PHE A 40 17.19 -11.35 7.70
CA PHE A 40 16.93 -10.85 9.04
C PHE A 40 15.46 -10.44 9.14
N SER A 41 14.63 -11.26 9.80
CA SER A 41 13.18 -11.04 9.86
C SER A 41 12.61 -11.17 11.29
N PHE A 42 11.98 -10.10 11.79
CA PHE A 42 11.39 -10.01 13.15
C PHE A 42 10.08 -9.20 13.21
N GLY A 43 9.22 -9.32 12.20
CA GLY A 43 7.98 -8.55 12.13
C GLY A 43 6.91 -8.93 13.16
N VAL A 44 5.98 -8.02 13.43
CA VAL A 44 4.79 -8.21 14.30
C VAL A 44 5.18 -8.58 15.72
N ASN A 45 5.95 -7.70 16.37
CA ASN A 45 6.40 -7.87 17.74
C ASN A 45 6.34 -6.53 18.50
N ASN A 46 6.74 -6.55 19.77
CA ASN A 46 6.85 -5.35 20.61
C ASN A 46 8.31 -4.88 20.77
N LEU A 47 9.16 -5.09 19.75
CA LEU A 47 10.58 -4.74 19.80
C LEU A 47 10.76 -3.23 19.83
N GLY A 48 11.57 -2.74 20.76
CA GLY A 48 11.93 -1.33 20.89
C GLY A 48 13.45 -1.11 20.79
N GLY A 49 13.87 0.15 20.86
CA GLY A 49 15.27 0.52 20.67
C GLY A 49 15.65 0.68 19.21
N THR A 50 16.95 0.74 18.96
CA THR A 50 17.53 0.89 17.61
C THR A 50 18.01 -0.46 17.07
N ILE A 51 18.04 -0.57 15.74
CA ILE A 51 18.72 -1.69 15.08
C ILE A 51 20.24 -1.55 15.29
N PRO A 52 20.94 -2.58 15.81
CA PRO A 52 22.39 -2.55 15.91
C PRO A 52 23.05 -2.26 14.55
N PRO A 53 23.94 -1.25 14.43
CA PRO A 53 24.55 -0.86 13.16
C PRO A 53 25.30 -2.01 12.45
N SER A 54 25.83 -2.97 13.22
CA SER A 54 26.51 -4.15 12.70
C SER A 54 25.65 -5.03 11.79
N ILE A 55 24.33 -4.98 11.90
CA ILE A 55 23.41 -5.72 11.01
C ILE A 55 23.47 -5.15 9.58
N PHE A 56 23.63 -3.83 9.45
CA PHE A 56 23.77 -3.18 8.15
C PHE A 56 25.13 -3.43 7.48
N ASN A 57 26.10 -4.03 8.17
CA ASN A 57 27.39 -4.43 7.61
C ASN A 57 27.42 -5.89 7.13
N LEU A 58 26.29 -6.59 7.16
CA LEU A 58 26.20 -7.96 6.67
C LEU A 58 25.96 -7.96 5.16
N SER A 59 27.02 -7.89 4.36
CA SER A 59 26.93 -7.90 2.89
C SER A 59 26.27 -9.15 2.29
N THR A 60 26.09 -10.21 3.08
CA THR A 60 25.33 -11.41 2.72
C THR A 60 23.82 -11.21 2.75
N LEU A 61 23.33 -10.11 3.35
CA LEU A 61 21.91 -9.91 3.57
C LEU A 61 21.20 -9.60 2.25
N THR A 62 20.21 -10.41 1.93
CA THR A 62 19.28 -10.25 0.81
C THR A 62 17.91 -9.77 1.29
N GLY A 63 17.53 -10.05 2.55
CA GLY A 63 16.28 -9.60 3.13
C GLY A 63 16.43 -8.98 4.53
N PHE A 64 15.94 -7.76 4.68
CA PHE A 64 15.78 -7.09 5.97
C PHE A 64 14.31 -6.73 6.21
N ALA A 65 13.67 -7.41 7.16
CA ALA A 65 12.23 -7.26 7.43
C ALA A 65 11.92 -7.16 8.93
N VAL A 66 11.63 -5.97 9.43
CA VAL A 66 11.24 -5.74 10.84
C VAL A 66 9.91 -5.01 11.00
N PRO A 67 8.88 -5.29 10.18
CA PRO A 67 7.66 -4.49 10.17
C PRO A 67 6.85 -4.64 11.46
N VAL A 68 6.00 -3.66 11.78
CA VAL A 68 5.05 -3.72 12.91
C VAL A 68 5.77 -3.99 14.24
N ASN A 69 6.56 -2.99 14.66
CA ASN A 69 7.29 -2.98 15.92
C ASN A 69 7.31 -1.55 16.50
N GLN A 70 8.07 -1.33 17.57
CA GLN A 70 8.32 -0.01 18.15
C GLN A 70 9.77 0.47 17.92
N LEU A 71 10.46 -0.04 16.91
CA LEU A 71 11.86 0.27 16.61
C LEU A 71 12.00 1.73 16.17
N HIS A 72 13.09 2.38 16.56
CA HIS A 72 13.38 3.77 16.21
C HIS A 72 14.85 3.94 15.77
N GLY A 73 15.23 5.16 15.40
CA GLY A 73 16.55 5.48 14.85
C GLY A 73 16.50 5.73 13.35
N THR A 74 17.66 5.75 12.70
CA THR A 74 17.80 6.10 11.28
C THR A 74 18.28 4.90 10.46
N LEU A 75 18.02 4.92 9.14
CA LEU A 75 18.73 4.05 8.21
C LEU A 75 20.17 4.58 7.99
N PRO A 76 21.19 3.72 7.82
CA PRO A 76 22.55 4.16 7.53
C PRO A 76 22.63 4.96 6.22
N PRO A 77 23.34 6.10 6.18
CA PRO A 77 23.49 6.89 4.95
C PRO A 77 24.11 6.14 3.77
N ASP A 78 24.90 5.10 4.04
CA ASP A 78 25.61 4.25 3.10
C ASP A 78 24.94 2.87 2.89
N LEU A 79 23.64 2.73 3.23
CA LEU A 79 22.90 1.46 3.19
C LEU A 79 23.05 0.71 1.87
N GLY A 80 22.98 1.39 0.72
CA GLY A 80 23.08 0.68 -0.57
C GLY A 80 24.51 0.25 -0.93
N HIS A 81 25.53 0.79 -0.26
CA HIS A 81 26.91 0.33 -0.39
C HIS A 81 27.25 -0.80 0.57
N THR A 82 26.69 -0.76 1.78
CA THR A 82 26.94 -1.75 2.83
C THR A 82 26.12 -3.03 2.63
N LEU A 83 24.94 -2.92 2.01
CA LEU A 83 24.06 -4.03 1.66
C LEU A 83 23.80 -4.10 0.14
N PRO A 84 24.82 -4.36 -0.69
CA PRO A 84 24.69 -4.32 -2.15
C PRO A 84 23.79 -5.42 -2.73
N ASN A 85 23.60 -6.52 -1.99
CA ASN A 85 22.79 -7.67 -2.40
C ASN A 85 21.34 -7.60 -1.90
N LEU A 86 20.93 -6.50 -1.26
CA LEU A 86 19.60 -6.40 -0.66
C LEU A 86 18.51 -6.43 -1.72
N GLU A 87 17.55 -7.33 -1.56
CA GLU A 87 16.38 -7.51 -2.42
C GLU A 87 15.11 -6.97 -1.74
N ILE A 88 15.00 -7.19 -0.42
CA ILE A 88 13.81 -6.90 0.37
C ILE A 88 14.19 -5.99 1.54
N LEU A 89 13.55 -4.82 1.62
CA LEU A 89 13.68 -3.87 2.72
C LEU A 89 12.29 -3.49 3.25
N LEU A 90 11.87 -4.10 4.37
CA LEU A 90 10.57 -3.89 4.98
C LEU A 90 10.73 -3.41 6.43
N VAL A 91 10.53 -2.12 6.67
CA VAL A 91 10.64 -1.50 8.02
C VAL A 91 9.35 -0.81 8.46
N HIS A 92 8.26 -1.05 7.72
CA HIS A 92 7.02 -0.32 7.90
C HIS A 92 6.39 -0.49 9.28
N THR A 93 5.56 0.48 9.68
CA THR A 93 4.86 0.47 10.97
C THR A 93 5.84 0.39 12.14
N ASN A 94 6.70 1.39 12.23
CA ASN A 94 7.71 1.57 13.27
C ASN A 94 7.84 3.07 13.59
N ARG A 95 8.95 3.46 14.21
CA ARG A 95 9.30 4.84 14.56
C ARG A 95 10.66 5.24 13.98
N PHE A 96 11.04 4.69 12.82
CA PHE A 96 12.25 5.14 12.11
C PHE A 96 12.11 6.60 11.68
N SER A 97 13.18 7.36 11.76
CA SER A 97 13.20 8.79 11.48
C SER A 97 14.41 9.18 10.62
N GLY A 98 14.47 10.47 10.25
CA GLY A 98 15.58 11.01 9.46
C GLY A 98 15.41 10.78 7.97
N LEU A 99 16.50 10.87 7.21
CA LEU A 99 16.45 10.80 5.74
C LEU A 99 16.38 9.34 5.26
N ILE A 100 15.67 9.12 4.15
CA ILE A 100 15.87 7.90 3.35
C ILE A 100 17.24 8.05 2.66
N PRO A 101 18.18 7.09 2.82
CA PRO A 101 19.53 7.21 2.28
C PRO A 101 19.54 7.37 0.76
N MET A 102 20.25 8.37 0.23
CA MET A 102 20.38 8.56 -1.22
C MET A 102 21.08 7.39 -1.92
N THR A 103 21.91 6.67 -1.18
CA THR A 103 22.64 5.49 -1.65
C THR A 103 21.76 4.27 -1.81
N ILE A 104 20.49 4.27 -1.38
CA ILE A 104 19.59 3.11 -1.48
C ILE A 104 19.45 2.61 -2.94
N SER A 105 19.59 3.50 -3.93
CA SER A 105 19.61 3.18 -5.35
C SER A 105 20.82 2.35 -5.79
N ASN A 106 21.89 2.30 -4.99
CA ASN A 106 23.06 1.46 -5.24
C ASN A 106 22.83 -0.02 -4.92
N ALA A 107 21.81 -0.37 -4.13
CA ALA A 107 21.39 -1.76 -3.93
C ALA A 107 20.53 -2.22 -5.13
N SER A 108 21.17 -2.50 -6.27
CA SER A 108 20.53 -2.74 -7.56
C SER A 108 19.57 -3.95 -7.60
N ASN A 109 19.65 -4.83 -6.61
CA ASN A 109 18.79 -6.01 -6.51
C ASN A 109 17.46 -5.71 -5.79
N LEU A 110 17.28 -4.50 -5.24
CA LEU A 110 16.07 -4.12 -4.53
C LEU A 110 14.83 -4.30 -5.41
N SER A 111 13.92 -5.12 -4.91
CA SER A 111 12.64 -5.46 -5.54
C SER A 111 11.45 -5.01 -4.71
N ASN A 112 11.56 -5.09 -3.37
CA ASN A 112 10.48 -4.77 -2.45
C ASN A 112 10.97 -3.80 -1.37
N VAL A 113 10.51 -2.55 -1.45
CA VAL A 113 10.82 -1.50 -0.48
C VAL A 113 9.52 -1.04 0.18
N ASN A 114 9.40 -1.26 1.48
CA ASN A 114 8.30 -0.74 2.29
C ASN A 114 8.82 -0.05 3.55
N LEU A 115 8.75 1.28 3.54
CA LEU A 115 9.17 2.18 4.61
C LEU A 115 7.96 2.90 5.26
N GLY A 116 6.74 2.54 4.88
CA GLY A 116 5.55 3.29 5.27
C GLY A 116 5.26 3.27 6.78
N TYR A 117 4.43 4.20 7.25
CA TYR A 117 4.09 4.35 8.68
C TYR A 117 5.34 4.46 9.57
N ASN A 118 6.14 5.50 9.31
CA ASN A 118 7.33 5.89 10.06
C ASN A 118 7.39 7.43 10.13
N PHE A 119 8.52 7.99 10.54
CA PHE A 119 8.79 9.44 10.64
C PHE A 119 9.95 9.86 9.72
N PHE A 120 10.07 9.25 8.54
CA PHE A 120 11.09 9.66 7.57
C PHE A 120 10.80 11.06 7.05
N THR A 121 11.85 11.88 6.90
CA THR A 121 11.76 13.29 6.50
C THR A 121 12.60 13.57 5.26
N GLY A 122 12.40 14.75 4.67
CA GLY A 122 13.25 15.24 3.58
C GLY A 122 12.84 14.68 2.22
N LYS A 123 13.76 14.74 1.24
CA LYS A 123 13.49 14.35 -0.14
C LYS A 123 13.49 12.85 -0.33
N ILE A 124 12.64 12.39 -1.25
CA ILE A 124 12.62 10.99 -1.70
C ILE A 124 13.81 10.79 -2.66
N PRO A 125 14.65 9.75 -2.46
CA PRO A 125 15.75 9.46 -3.36
C PRO A 125 15.25 8.95 -4.72
N SER A 126 16.13 9.01 -5.73
CA SER A 126 15.84 8.49 -7.08
C SER A 126 15.81 6.95 -7.10
N LEU A 127 14.65 6.39 -6.75
CA LEU A 127 14.42 4.94 -6.70
C LEU A 127 14.14 4.34 -8.08
N GLY A 128 13.81 5.15 -9.09
CA GLY A 128 13.53 4.66 -10.45
C GLY A 128 14.72 4.12 -11.21
N SER A 129 15.93 4.30 -10.67
CA SER A 129 17.15 3.65 -11.19
C SER A 129 17.26 2.16 -10.83
N LEU A 130 16.39 1.66 -9.93
CA LEU A 130 16.38 0.26 -9.52
C LEU A 130 15.67 -0.60 -10.59
N PRO A 131 16.37 -1.50 -11.29
CA PRO A 131 15.81 -2.23 -12.44
C PRO A 131 14.79 -3.31 -12.03
N ASN A 132 14.86 -3.79 -10.79
CA ASN A 132 14.03 -4.89 -10.28
C ASN A 132 12.91 -4.43 -9.34
N LEU A 133 12.73 -3.11 -9.14
CA LEU A 133 11.79 -2.58 -8.14
C LEU A 133 10.35 -2.85 -8.56
N ARG A 134 9.67 -3.76 -7.85
CA ARG A 134 8.28 -4.15 -8.06
C ARG A 134 7.34 -3.44 -7.09
N VAL A 135 7.76 -3.26 -5.85
CA VAL A 135 6.95 -2.64 -4.80
C VAL A 135 7.72 -1.49 -4.17
N LEU A 136 7.13 -0.30 -4.23
CA LEU A 136 7.60 0.88 -3.54
C LEU A 136 6.46 1.47 -2.70
N SER A 137 6.59 1.38 -1.38
CA SER A 137 5.63 1.92 -0.41
C SER A 137 6.37 2.74 0.64
N ILE A 138 6.12 4.04 0.65
CA ILE A 138 6.73 5.02 1.58
C ILE A 138 5.65 5.96 2.16
N ASN A 139 4.40 5.52 2.10
CA ASN A 139 3.23 6.24 2.59
C ASN A 139 3.22 6.42 4.11
N TYR A 140 2.56 7.45 4.62
CA TYR A 140 2.53 7.80 6.05
C TYR A 140 3.93 8.02 6.63
N ASN A 141 4.58 9.08 6.14
CA ASN A 141 5.83 9.64 6.65
C ASN A 141 5.74 11.18 6.61
N ASP A 142 6.84 11.87 6.91
CA ASP A 142 6.97 13.32 6.87
C ASP A 142 7.84 13.76 5.66
N LEU A 143 7.73 13.06 4.53
CA LEU A 143 8.56 13.28 3.33
C LEU A 143 8.06 14.47 2.51
N GLY A 144 8.99 15.19 1.88
CA GLY A 144 8.68 16.39 1.10
C GLY A 144 8.68 17.67 1.92
N SER A 145 8.57 18.79 1.23
CA SER A 145 8.62 20.14 1.78
C SER A 145 7.43 21.01 1.36
N GLY A 146 6.49 20.43 0.61
CA GLY A 146 5.38 21.12 -0.05
C GLY A 146 5.80 21.92 -1.28
N GLN A 147 7.04 21.73 -1.76
CA GLN A 147 7.63 22.51 -2.85
C GLN A 147 7.54 21.79 -4.20
N ASP A 148 7.82 22.54 -5.27
CA ASP A 148 7.59 22.10 -6.65
C ASP A 148 8.50 20.95 -7.09
N ASP A 149 9.65 20.80 -6.46
CA ASP A 149 10.66 19.81 -6.78
C ASP A 149 10.51 18.50 -6.00
N ASP A 150 9.52 18.39 -5.10
CA ASP A 150 9.26 17.19 -4.30
C ASP A 150 8.94 15.96 -5.16
N LEU A 151 8.41 16.14 -6.38
CA LEU A 151 8.05 15.06 -7.32
C LEU A 151 9.15 14.72 -8.34
N SER A 152 10.34 15.32 -8.23
CA SER A 152 11.47 15.06 -9.15
C SER A 152 11.95 13.60 -9.15
N PHE A 153 11.70 12.85 -8.08
CA PHE A 153 12.03 11.42 -8.00
C PHE A 153 11.18 10.54 -8.95
N LEU A 154 10.10 11.08 -9.52
CA LEU A 154 9.23 10.36 -10.45
C LEU A 154 9.86 10.18 -11.83
N TYR A 155 10.68 11.11 -12.31
CA TYR A 155 11.22 11.05 -13.67
C TYR A 155 12.00 9.76 -13.96
N PRO A 156 12.90 9.29 -13.08
CA PRO A 156 13.65 8.07 -13.34
C PRO A 156 12.78 6.80 -13.35
N LEU A 157 11.57 6.82 -12.78
CA LEU A 157 10.66 5.67 -12.76
C LEU A 157 10.08 5.35 -14.14
N GLU A 158 10.18 6.25 -15.12
CA GLU A 158 9.81 5.98 -16.52
C GLU A 158 10.55 4.77 -17.10
N ASN A 159 11.77 4.50 -16.61
CA ASN A 159 12.61 3.40 -17.08
C ASN A 159 12.37 2.11 -16.30
N ASN A 160 11.59 2.16 -15.21
CA ASN A 160 11.23 0.96 -14.47
C ASN A 160 9.99 0.33 -15.11
N THR A 161 10.21 -0.79 -15.79
CA THR A 161 9.16 -1.51 -16.52
C THR A 161 8.48 -2.61 -15.70
N VAL A 162 8.93 -2.86 -14.47
CA VAL A 162 8.45 -3.98 -13.62
C VAL A 162 7.66 -3.55 -12.38
N LEU A 163 7.51 -2.25 -12.14
CA LEU A 163 6.78 -1.70 -10.98
C LEU A 163 5.31 -2.12 -10.99
N GLU A 164 4.84 -2.65 -9.86
CA GLU A 164 3.47 -3.16 -9.68
C GLU A 164 2.68 -2.34 -8.67
N ILE A 165 3.35 -1.85 -7.62
CA ILE A 165 2.75 -1.08 -6.53
C ILE A 165 3.62 0.14 -6.25
N PHE A 166 3.00 1.32 -6.30
CA PHE A 166 3.61 2.60 -6.00
C PHE A 166 2.72 3.40 -5.03
N GLU A 167 3.17 3.58 -3.80
CA GLU A 167 2.38 4.23 -2.73
C GLU A 167 3.23 5.26 -1.98
N VAL A 168 2.92 6.53 -2.16
CA VAL A 168 3.61 7.69 -1.55
C VAL A 168 2.66 8.62 -0.79
N GLY A 169 1.42 8.18 -0.59
CA GLY A 169 0.38 8.98 0.08
C GLY A 169 0.68 9.30 1.55
N ALA A 170 -0.04 10.26 2.13
CA ALA A 170 0.15 10.71 3.51
C ALA A 170 1.59 11.17 3.79
N ASN A 171 2.01 12.21 3.07
CA ASN A 171 3.30 12.88 3.20
C ASN A 171 3.10 14.40 3.02
N HIS A 172 4.18 15.16 2.83
CA HIS A 172 4.18 16.59 2.56
C HIS A 172 4.60 16.91 1.11
N LEU A 173 4.29 16.04 0.14
CA LEU A 173 4.73 16.22 -1.25
C LEU A 173 3.94 17.36 -1.91
N GLY A 174 4.64 18.38 -2.40
CA GLY A 174 4.10 19.45 -3.23
C GLY A 174 4.24 19.22 -4.73
N GLY A 175 4.16 20.29 -5.51
CA GLY A 175 4.36 20.26 -6.96
C GLY A 175 3.16 19.77 -7.77
N VAL A 176 3.40 19.50 -9.06
CA VAL A 176 2.38 19.11 -10.04
C VAL A 176 2.69 17.71 -10.54
N LEU A 177 1.66 16.87 -10.70
CA LEU A 177 1.83 15.54 -11.28
C LEU A 177 2.40 15.66 -12.72
N PRO A 178 3.56 15.07 -13.01
CA PRO A 178 4.18 15.17 -14.33
C PRO A 178 3.52 14.23 -15.34
N GLU A 179 3.47 14.62 -16.62
CA GLU A 179 2.98 13.75 -17.72
C GLU A 179 3.73 12.41 -17.84
N ILE A 180 4.95 12.34 -17.30
CA ILE A 180 5.75 11.12 -17.31
C ILE A 180 5.10 9.94 -16.56
N LEU A 181 4.10 10.20 -15.70
CA LEU A 181 3.31 9.15 -15.08
C LEU A 181 2.72 8.16 -16.09
N GLY A 182 2.37 8.61 -17.31
CA GLY A 182 1.85 7.73 -18.35
C GLY A 182 2.88 6.74 -18.92
N ASN A 183 4.17 6.98 -18.68
CA ASN A 183 5.28 6.13 -19.11
C ASN A 183 5.70 5.12 -18.03
N PHE A 184 5.05 5.11 -16.87
CA PHE A 184 5.34 4.12 -15.84
C PHE A 184 4.98 2.70 -16.31
N SER A 185 5.49 1.70 -15.58
CA SER A 185 5.26 0.28 -15.89
C SER A 185 3.80 -0.03 -16.20
N LYS A 186 3.58 -0.81 -17.27
CA LYS A 186 2.26 -1.33 -17.63
C LYS A 186 1.77 -2.43 -16.69
N ASN A 187 2.61 -2.92 -15.77
CA ASN A 187 2.23 -3.85 -14.71
C ASN A 187 1.73 -3.14 -13.45
N LEU A 188 1.82 -1.80 -13.41
CA LEU A 188 1.41 -1.00 -12.27
C LEU A 188 -0.11 -1.09 -12.08
N TRP A 189 -0.53 -1.83 -11.07
CA TRP A 189 -1.95 -2.03 -10.78
C TRP A 189 -2.44 -1.16 -9.60
N ARG A 190 -1.51 -0.63 -8.81
CA ARG A 190 -1.82 0.23 -7.67
C ARG A 190 -0.89 1.43 -7.59
N MET A 191 -1.46 2.63 -7.67
CA MET A 191 -0.77 3.90 -7.59
C MET A 191 -1.47 4.82 -6.59
N GLY A 192 -0.73 5.38 -5.63
CA GLY A 192 -1.28 6.25 -4.59
C GLY A 192 -0.42 7.45 -4.27
N PHE A 193 -1.01 8.64 -4.38
CA PHE A 193 -0.47 9.94 -3.98
C PHE A 193 -1.37 10.67 -2.97
N GLY A 194 -2.47 10.05 -2.52
CA GLY A 194 -3.45 10.69 -1.65
C GLY A 194 -2.87 11.29 -0.37
N LYS A 195 -3.53 12.28 0.23
CA LYS A 195 -3.10 12.98 1.45
C LYS A 195 -1.72 13.63 1.30
N ASN A 196 -1.56 14.48 0.30
CA ASN A 196 -0.36 15.29 0.06
C ASN A 196 -0.78 16.76 -0.25
N GLN A 197 0.16 17.58 -0.73
CA GLN A 197 -0.05 18.98 -1.11
C GLN A 197 0.08 19.17 -2.64
N ILE A 198 -0.19 18.12 -3.41
CA ILE A 198 -0.01 18.13 -4.86
C ILE A 198 -1.10 18.99 -5.51
N ARG A 199 -0.69 19.84 -6.44
CA ARG A 199 -1.55 20.80 -7.14
C ARG A 199 -1.61 20.54 -8.64
N GLY A 200 -2.37 21.38 -9.36
CA GLY A 200 -2.51 21.29 -10.81
C GLY A 200 -3.58 20.28 -11.22
N THR A 201 -3.43 19.67 -12.38
CA THR A 201 -4.39 18.73 -12.95
C THR A 201 -3.86 17.30 -12.90
N ILE A 202 -4.75 16.34 -13.11
CA ILE A 202 -4.37 14.96 -13.38
C ILE A 202 -3.88 14.88 -14.84
N PRO A 203 -2.69 14.33 -15.12
CA PRO A 203 -2.16 14.25 -16.49
C PRO A 203 -2.93 13.24 -17.34
N ASP A 204 -3.12 13.54 -18.62
CA ASP A 204 -3.85 12.67 -19.55
C ASP A 204 -3.15 11.32 -19.74
N GLY A 205 -1.81 11.29 -19.57
CA GLY A 205 -1.01 10.08 -19.62
C GLY A 205 -1.44 8.96 -18.66
N ILE A 206 -2.22 9.24 -17.60
CA ILE A 206 -2.70 8.20 -16.66
C ILE A 206 -3.46 7.09 -17.38
N GLY A 207 -4.24 7.39 -18.42
CA GLY A 207 -4.98 6.37 -19.18
C GLY A 207 -4.08 5.36 -19.91
N ASN A 208 -2.78 5.65 -20.04
CA ASN A 208 -1.82 4.68 -20.59
C ASN A 208 -1.49 3.53 -19.63
N LEU A 209 -1.87 3.63 -18.35
CA LEU A 209 -1.59 2.62 -17.32
C LEU A 209 -2.67 1.52 -17.32
N VAL A 210 -2.64 0.68 -18.35
CA VAL A 210 -3.71 -0.29 -18.67
C VAL A 210 -4.02 -1.33 -17.58
N SER A 211 -3.09 -1.61 -16.67
CA SER A 211 -3.30 -2.54 -15.55
C SER A 211 -3.77 -1.85 -14.26
N LEU A 212 -3.89 -0.51 -14.26
CA LEU A 212 -4.17 0.26 -13.06
C LEU A 212 -5.59 -0.03 -12.55
N ALA A 213 -5.66 -0.76 -11.44
CA ALA A 213 -6.91 -1.11 -10.77
C ALA A 213 -7.22 -0.15 -9.62
N VAL A 214 -6.20 0.48 -9.02
CA VAL A 214 -6.35 1.40 -7.90
C VAL A 214 -5.52 2.65 -8.15
N LEU A 215 -6.20 3.79 -8.26
CA LEU A 215 -5.62 5.13 -8.29
C LEU A 215 -6.14 5.95 -7.11
N ALA A 216 -5.26 6.30 -6.17
CA ALA A 216 -5.59 7.07 -4.98
C ALA A 216 -4.96 8.47 -5.05
N LEU A 217 -5.77 9.50 -5.25
CA LEU A 217 -5.35 10.92 -5.35
C LEU A 217 -6.08 11.81 -4.33
N GLU A 218 -6.87 11.23 -3.43
CA GLU A 218 -7.73 11.94 -2.49
C GLU A 218 -6.95 12.88 -1.58
N SER A 219 -7.58 13.93 -1.05
CA SER A 219 -6.94 14.86 -0.10
C SER A 219 -5.64 15.50 -0.63
N ASN A 220 -5.72 16.04 -1.85
CA ASN A 220 -4.70 16.88 -2.48
C ASN A 220 -5.32 18.24 -2.88
N GLN A 221 -4.55 19.11 -3.55
CA GLN A 221 -4.98 20.39 -4.10
C GLN A 221 -5.18 20.32 -5.63
N LEU A 222 -5.57 19.16 -6.13
CA LEU A 222 -5.84 18.93 -7.54
C LEU A 222 -7.11 19.66 -7.98
N GLY A 223 -7.07 20.26 -9.16
CA GLY A 223 -8.20 20.90 -9.84
C GLY A 223 -8.31 20.44 -11.29
N GLY A 224 -9.05 21.19 -12.10
CA GLY A 224 -9.32 20.84 -13.49
C GLY A 224 -10.33 19.70 -13.64
N MET A 225 -10.33 19.07 -14.81
CA MET A 225 -11.22 17.96 -15.14
C MET A 225 -10.50 16.63 -14.92
N ILE A 226 -11.27 15.58 -14.65
CA ILE A 226 -10.74 14.21 -14.75
C ILE A 226 -10.47 13.94 -16.24
N PRO A 227 -9.26 13.49 -16.61
CA PRO A 227 -8.91 13.16 -17.99
C PRO A 227 -9.89 12.17 -18.62
N SER A 228 -10.29 12.41 -19.87
CA SER A 228 -11.14 11.48 -20.62
C SER A 228 -10.43 10.14 -20.88
N SER A 229 -9.11 10.09 -20.75
CA SER A 229 -8.33 8.85 -20.81
C SER A 229 -8.62 7.89 -19.63
N ILE A 230 -9.28 8.37 -18.57
CA ILE A 230 -9.77 7.59 -17.42
C ILE A 230 -11.27 7.27 -17.58
N GLU A 231 -11.94 7.73 -18.66
CA GLU A 231 -13.34 7.38 -18.90
C GLU A 231 -13.51 5.87 -18.90
N VAL A 232 -14.38 5.41 -18.01
CA VAL A 232 -14.78 4.02 -17.90
C VAL A 232 -15.40 3.65 -19.24
N VAL A 233 -14.64 2.94 -20.07
CA VAL A 233 -15.24 2.18 -21.16
C VAL A 233 -16.20 1.23 -20.48
N GLU A 234 -17.52 1.42 -20.69
CA GLU A 234 -18.53 0.48 -20.21
C GLU A 234 -18.03 -0.94 -20.49
N PRO A 235 -18.09 -1.87 -19.53
CA PRO A 235 -17.70 -3.25 -19.75
C PRO A 235 -18.76 -3.90 -20.64
N THR A 236 -18.75 -3.57 -21.93
CA THR A 236 -19.53 -4.23 -23.00
C THR A 236 -19.01 -5.65 -23.28
N LEU A 237 -18.06 -6.16 -22.49
CA LEU A 237 -17.47 -7.49 -22.64
C LEU A 237 -17.45 -8.35 -21.36
N LEU A 238 -18.14 -7.98 -20.27
CA LEU A 238 -18.24 -8.84 -19.07
C LEU A 238 -19.62 -9.51 -18.91
N ARG A 239 -20.34 -9.72 -20.02
CA ARG A 239 -21.66 -10.36 -20.01
C ARG A 239 -21.68 -11.79 -20.52
N GLU A 240 -20.56 -12.48 -20.50
CA GLU A 240 -20.48 -13.94 -20.62
C GLU A 240 -19.21 -14.39 -19.84
N ASP A 241 -19.35 -15.41 -18.99
CA ASP A 241 -18.27 -16.23 -18.41
C ASP A 241 -17.68 -15.95 -17.01
N VAL A 242 -18.46 -15.48 -16.02
CA VAL A 242 -18.05 -15.62 -14.59
C VAL A 242 -19.16 -16.22 -13.70
N GLU A 243 -19.77 -17.31 -14.15
CA GLU A 243 -20.55 -18.21 -13.28
C GLU A 243 -19.86 -19.53 -12.97
N SER A 244 -18.68 -19.80 -13.52
CA SER A 244 -17.89 -20.97 -13.12
C SER A 244 -16.55 -20.52 -12.54
N SER A 245 -16.39 -20.68 -11.21
CA SER A 245 -15.11 -20.85 -10.48
C SER A 245 -15.06 -20.24 -9.08
N ILE A 246 -16.19 -19.90 -8.45
CA ILE A 246 -16.22 -19.69 -6.98
C ILE A 246 -16.29 -21.06 -6.30
N HIS A 247 -15.30 -21.93 -6.46
CA HIS A 247 -15.11 -23.16 -5.66
C HIS A 247 -13.64 -23.60 -5.66
N SER A 248 -12.70 -22.73 -5.28
CA SER A 248 -11.51 -23.20 -4.55
C SER A 248 -10.88 -22.07 -3.72
N SER A 249 -10.90 -22.28 -2.42
CA SER A 249 -10.46 -21.35 -1.39
C SER A 249 -8.94 -21.37 -1.22
N HIS A 250 -8.29 -20.22 -1.37
CA HIS A 250 -7.05 -19.93 -0.63
C HIS A 250 -7.34 -18.95 0.50
N ARG A 251 -7.31 -19.51 1.73
CA ARG A 251 -7.34 -18.82 3.00
C ARG A 251 -6.15 -17.87 3.10
N MET A 252 -6.41 -16.56 3.01
CA MET A 252 -5.58 -15.53 3.61
C MET A 252 -6.46 -14.72 4.56
N ASN A 253 -5.97 -14.53 5.79
CA ASN A 253 -6.67 -13.84 6.87
C ASN A 253 -6.87 -12.35 6.53
N HIS A 254 -7.95 -12.04 5.82
CA HIS A 254 -8.42 -10.68 5.56
C HIS A 254 -9.79 -10.47 6.21
N THR A 255 -9.83 -10.14 7.50
CA THR A 255 -11.09 -9.73 8.14
C THR A 255 -11.25 -8.21 8.17
N GLU A 256 -10.18 -7.44 7.98
CA GLU A 256 -10.22 -5.97 7.99
C GLU A 256 -10.10 -5.40 6.58
N THR A 257 -9.16 -5.91 5.79
CA THR A 257 -8.94 -5.48 4.39
C THR A 257 -10.13 -5.83 3.47
N GLY A 258 -10.79 -6.97 3.71
CA GLY A 258 -12.01 -7.36 2.99
C GLY A 258 -13.20 -6.46 3.33
N LYS A 259 -13.35 -6.07 4.60
CA LYS A 259 -14.40 -5.14 5.04
C LYS A 259 -14.20 -3.75 4.46
N THR A 260 -12.95 -3.28 4.42
CA THR A 260 -12.62 -1.98 3.80
C THR A 260 -12.95 -1.96 2.33
N LEU A 261 -12.63 -3.04 1.58
CA LEU A 261 -12.97 -3.14 0.17
C LEU A 261 -14.48 -3.17 -0.06
N GLU A 262 -15.22 -3.95 0.73
CA GLU A 262 -16.69 -4.01 0.68
C GLU A 262 -17.33 -2.64 0.94
N CYS A 263 -16.81 -1.90 1.93
CA CYS A 263 -17.28 -0.56 2.26
C CYS A 263 -17.00 0.45 1.14
N LEU A 264 -15.81 0.39 0.52
CA LEU A 264 -15.45 1.24 -0.61
C LEU A 264 -16.36 1.00 -1.82
N VAL A 265 -16.65 -0.27 -2.14
CA VAL A 265 -17.58 -0.62 -3.22
C VAL A 265 -18.98 -0.06 -2.95
N SER A 266 -19.47 -0.15 -1.71
CA SER A 266 -20.77 0.42 -1.33
C SER A 266 -20.81 1.94 -1.43
N ILE A 267 -19.76 2.65 -1.00
CA ILE A 267 -19.67 4.11 -1.10
C ILE A 267 -19.68 4.57 -2.57
N ILE A 268 -18.94 3.88 -3.45
CA ILE A 268 -18.90 4.19 -4.88
C ILE A 268 -20.29 3.99 -5.50
N LYS A 269 -20.99 2.89 -5.17
CA LYS A 269 -22.36 2.65 -5.66
C LYS A 269 -23.33 3.75 -5.24
N ILE A 270 -23.24 4.23 -4.00
CA ILE A 270 -24.03 5.37 -3.53
C ILE A 270 -23.71 6.62 -4.35
N GLY A 271 -22.42 6.92 -4.57
CA GLY A 271 -21.97 8.07 -5.34
C GLY A 271 -22.51 8.06 -6.78
N VAL A 272 -22.48 6.91 -7.44
CA VAL A 272 -23.06 6.73 -8.79
C VAL A 272 -24.56 6.95 -8.78
N ALA A 273 -25.29 6.33 -7.84
CA ALA A 273 -26.74 6.48 -7.73
C ALA A 273 -27.18 7.92 -7.38
N CYS A 274 -26.35 8.68 -6.64
CA CYS A 274 -26.60 10.08 -6.33
C CYS A 274 -26.32 11.02 -7.51
N SER A 275 -25.47 10.59 -8.45
CA SER A 275 -24.97 11.42 -9.56
C SER A 275 -25.70 11.18 -10.88
N VAL A 276 -26.80 10.43 -10.87
CA VAL A 276 -27.65 10.21 -12.05
C VAL A 276 -28.21 11.55 -12.57
N GLU A 277 -28.16 11.78 -13.87
CA GLU A 277 -28.44 13.09 -14.49
C GLU A 277 -29.86 13.59 -14.17
N LEU A 278 -30.85 12.70 -14.27
CA LEU A 278 -32.26 13.00 -14.02
C LEU A 278 -32.59 12.96 -12.51
N PRO A 279 -33.10 14.07 -11.91
CA PRO A 279 -33.40 14.12 -10.48
C PRO A 279 -34.40 13.07 -9.98
N ARG A 280 -35.29 12.58 -10.85
CA ARG A 280 -36.31 11.56 -10.53
C ARG A 280 -35.74 10.14 -10.44
N GLU A 281 -34.55 9.93 -10.99
CA GLU A 281 -33.86 8.64 -11.03
C GLU A 281 -32.72 8.54 -10.01
N ARG A 282 -32.40 9.66 -9.35
CA ARG A 282 -31.46 9.67 -8.23
C ARG A 282 -32.07 8.91 -7.05
N ILE A 283 -31.24 8.17 -6.37
CA ILE A 283 -31.59 7.54 -5.09
C ILE A 283 -32.09 8.60 -4.09
N ASP A 284 -33.18 8.28 -3.38
CA ASP A 284 -33.72 9.15 -2.34
C ASP A 284 -32.70 9.32 -1.19
N ILE A 285 -32.64 10.54 -0.63
CA ILE A 285 -31.67 10.90 0.40
C ILE A 285 -31.83 10.08 1.68
N GLY A 286 -33.05 9.64 2.03
CA GLY A 286 -33.29 8.74 3.15
C GLY A 286 -32.66 7.36 2.93
N SER A 287 -32.69 6.87 1.69
CA SER A 287 -32.04 5.60 1.30
C SER A 287 -30.51 5.72 1.30
N VAL A 288 -29.97 6.86 0.87
CA VAL A 288 -28.53 7.16 0.97
C VAL A 288 -28.05 7.12 2.42
N VAL A 289 -28.78 7.78 3.32
CA VAL A 289 -28.44 7.81 4.76
C VAL A 289 -28.49 6.40 5.37
N ALA A 290 -29.48 5.58 4.99
CA ALA A 290 -29.58 4.20 5.44
C ALA A 290 -28.38 3.34 4.99
N GLU A 291 -27.95 3.44 3.74
CA GLU A 291 -26.78 2.70 3.25
C GLU A 291 -25.47 3.19 3.86
N LEU A 292 -25.30 4.50 4.05
CA LEU A 292 -24.13 5.06 4.74
C LEU A 292 -24.06 4.60 6.21
N HIS A 293 -25.21 4.47 6.88
CA HIS A 293 -25.26 3.88 8.22
C HIS A 293 -24.84 2.40 8.21
N ARG A 294 -25.26 1.61 7.21
CA ARG A 294 -24.79 0.21 7.08
C ARG A 294 -23.29 0.12 6.84
N VAL A 295 -22.72 0.98 5.98
CA VAL A 295 -21.28 1.05 5.75
C VAL A 295 -20.53 1.37 7.05
N ARG A 296 -21.01 2.36 7.82
CA ARG A 296 -20.45 2.70 9.13
C ARG A 296 -20.51 1.52 10.10
N ASP A 297 -21.60 0.78 10.14
CA ASP A 297 -21.79 -0.34 11.07
C ASP A 297 -20.89 -1.54 10.70
N ILE A 298 -20.63 -1.76 9.41
CA ILE A 298 -19.66 -2.75 8.92
C ILE A 298 -18.23 -2.36 9.33
N LEU A 299 -17.86 -1.09 9.16
CA LEU A 299 -16.54 -0.56 9.56
C LEU A 299 -16.33 -0.56 11.08
N SER A 300 -17.38 -0.28 11.85
CA SER A 300 -17.30 -0.17 13.31
C SER A 300 -17.36 -1.53 14.02
N GLY A 301 -17.59 -2.62 13.28
CA GLY A 301 -17.64 -3.98 13.84
C GLY A 301 -18.79 -4.22 14.82
N THR A 302 -19.81 -3.36 14.85
CA THR A 302 -20.95 -3.41 15.78
C THR A 302 -21.98 -4.49 15.43
N ARG A 303 -21.77 -5.27 14.37
CA ARG A 303 -22.66 -6.36 13.99
C ARG A 303 -22.42 -7.57 14.90
N ILE A 304 -23.35 -7.77 15.84
CA ILE A 304 -23.50 -8.99 16.63
C ILE A 304 -23.60 -10.18 15.67
N ARG A 305 -22.77 -11.20 15.93
CA ARG A 305 -22.79 -12.50 15.27
C ARG A 305 -24.17 -13.14 15.48
N GLY A 306 -24.93 -13.34 14.43
CA GLY A 306 -26.10 -14.23 14.44
C GLY A 306 -27.34 -13.67 13.76
N GLN A 307 -27.44 -13.85 12.45
CA GLN A 307 -28.55 -14.53 11.80
C GLN A 307 -28.23 -14.65 10.31
N HIS A 308 -28.02 -15.89 9.86
CA HIS A 308 -28.16 -16.23 8.47
C HIS A 308 -29.64 -16.12 8.11
N GLU A 309 -29.98 -15.25 7.17
CA GLU A 309 -31.02 -15.53 6.18
C GLU A 309 -30.38 -15.34 4.81
N TYR A 310 -30.16 -16.45 4.13
CA TYR A 310 -29.99 -16.47 2.69
C TYR A 310 -31.31 -15.97 2.08
N VAL A 311 -31.30 -14.78 1.50
CA VAL A 311 -32.28 -14.40 0.48
C VAL A 311 -31.50 -14.07 -0.78
N SER A 312 -31.58 -14.98 -1.73
CA SER A 312 -31.15 -14.82 -3.10
C SER A 312 -31.85 -13.61 -3.72
N VAL A 313 -31.10 -12.57 -4.07
CA VAL A 313 -31.62 -11.48 -4.91
C VAL A 313 -31.43 -11.89 -6.37
N LEU A 314 -32.25 -12.88 -6.78
CA LEU A 314 -32.47 -13.28 -8.16
C LEU A 314 -33.94 -13.08 -8.58
N GLU A 315 -34.73 -12.35 -7.78
CA GLU A 315 -36.10 -11.96 -8.12
C GLU A 315 -36.25 -10.44 -8.00
N LEU A 316 -35.82 -9.73 -9.05
CA LEU A 316 -36.39 -8.42 -9.40
C LEU A 316 -36.27 -8.12 -10.92
N ILE A 317 -35.98 -9.14 -11.74
CA ILE A 317 -36.02 -9.02 -13.21
C ILE A 317 -36.88 -10.15 -13.78
N THR A 318 -38.19 -9.97 -13.67
CA THR A 318 -39.15 -10.48 -14.65
C THR A 318 -40.10 -9.34 -14.99
N LEU A 319 -39.80 -8.64 -16.09
CA LEU A 319 -40.81 -7.92 -16.84
C LEU A 319 -41.83 -8.94 -17.39
N PRO A 320 -43.06 -8.52 -17.68
CA PRO A 320 -43.32 -8.19 -19.09
C PRO A 320 -44.17 -6.92 -19.30
N ASN A 321 -43.94 -6.36 -20.49
CA ASN A 321 -44.83 -5.47 -21.23
C ASN A 321 -46.28 -6.01 -21.25
N GLU A 322 -47.28 -5.13 -21.17
CA GLU A 322 -48.25 -4.86 -22.25
C GLU A 322 -49.36 -3.90 -21.77
N GLU A 323 -49.48 -2.79 -22.50
CA GLU A 323 -50.67 -2.26 -23.17
C GLU A 323 -52.10 -2.22 -22.56
N PHE A 324 -52.79 -1.14 -22.99
CA PHE A 324 -54.23 -0.90 -23.18
C PHE A 324 -55.14 -0.36 -22.05
N SER A 325 -55.46 0.93 -22.21
CA SER A 325 -56.80 1.56 -22.16
C SER A 325 -57.73 1.32 -20.96
N SER A 326 -58.09 2.39 -20.25
CA SER A 326 -59.27 3.24 -20.53
C SER A 326 -59.26 4.50 -19.69
#